data_AF-A0A822BJS3-F1
#
_entry.id   AF-A0A822BJS3-F1
#
_cell.length_a   1.000
_cell.length_b   1.000
_cell.length_c   1.000
_cell.angle_alpha   90.00
_cell.angle_beta   90.00
_cell.angle_gamma   90.00
#
_symmetry.space_group_name_H-M   'P 1'
#
loop_
_entity.id
_entity.type
_entity.pdbx_description
1 polymer ?
#
loop_
_entity_poly.entity_id
_entity_poly.type
_entity_poly.pdbx_seq_one_letter_code
_entity_poly.pdbx_strand_id
1 'polypeptide(L)'
;LMAVPFRAKDVVADRTEFGHPDVALVLTHLSYYYSGLSDLQLSQCFNRLNDEETDPRPIYDQWILYEGEDDLPTCIEQWNGVNLKDFEQRSRYLFPTFRYNMLVINYFLNHFVFPREAKQFPFKLVSSAWD
;
A
#
# COMPACT_ATOMS: atom_id res chain seq x y z
N LEU A 1 -21.44 61.10 -9.57
CA LEU A 1 -21.25 60.01 -10.56
C LEU A 1 -20.62 58.83 -9.83
N MET A 2 -21.26 57.69 -9.99
CA MET A 2 -21.09 56.42 -9.29
C MET A 2 -19.94 55.63 -9.93
N ALA A 3 -19.16 54.91 -9.13
CA ALA A 3 -18.39 53.76 -9.61
C ALA A 3 -18.58 52.63 -8.59
N VAL A 4 -19.53 51.76 -8.92
CA VAL A 4 -19.85 50.53 -8.21
C VAL A 4 -18.68 49.56 -8.41
N PRO A 5 -18.15 48.88 -7.39
CA PRO A 5 -17.30 47.72 -7.62
C PRO A 5 -18.18 46.61 -8.19
N PHE A 6 -17.99 46.34 -9.49
CA PHE A 6 -18.62 45.23 -10.20
C PHE A 6 -18.22 43.89 -9.56
N ARG A 7 -19.23 43.10 -9.21
CA ARG A 7 -19.16 41.65 -9.08
C ARG A 7 -18.71 41.06 -10.43
N ALA A 8 -17.52 40.52 -10.47
CA ALA A 8 -17.04 39.55 -11.45
C ALA A 8 -16.03 38.69 -10.69
N LYS A 9 -16.01 37.36 -10.71
CA LYS A 9 -16.74 36.32 -11.43
C LYS A 9 -16.37 35.04 -10.66
N ASP A 10 -17.27 34.08 -10.60
CA ASP A 10 -17.12 32.78 -9.95
C ASP A 10 -15.75 32.14 -10.17
N VAL A 11 -14.87 32.27 -9.19
CA VAL A 11 -13.72 31.38 -9.05
C VAL A 11 -13.75 30.90 -7.62
N VAL A 12 -14.30 29.70 -7.44
CA VAL A 12 -13.94 28.88 -6.28
C VAL A 12 -12.50 28.44 -6.54
N ALA A 13 -11.54 29.33 -6.30
CA ALA A 13 -10.13 28.96 -6.27
C ALA A 13 -9.87 28.48 -4.86
N ASP A 14 -10.36 27.30 -4.49
CA ASP A 14 -9.90 26.64 -3.27
C ASP A 14 -10.29 25.16 -3.21
N ARG A 15 -9.26 24.31 -3.31
CA ARG A 15 -9.10 23.04 -2.56
C ARG A 15 -9.78 21.76 -3.08
N THR A 16 -10.09 21.63 -4.37
CA THR A 16 -10.67 20.38 -4.91
C THR A 16 -9.74 19.54 -5.78
N GLU A 17 -8.59 20.03 -6.22
CA GLU A 17 -7.71 19.27 -7.13
C GLU A 17 -7.02 18.05 -6.50
N PHE A 18 -6.90 17.99 -5.16
CA PHE A 18 -6.36 16.84 -4.42
C PHE A 18 -7.31 16.29 -3.35
N GLY A 19 -8.58 16.72 -3.35
CA GLY A 19 -9.56 16.36 -2.32
C GLY A 19 -10.30 15.03 -2.56
N HIS A 20 -10.11 14.40 -3.72
CA HIS A 20 -10.77 13.14 -4.03
C HIS A 20 -10.06 12.00 -3.29
N PRO A 21 -10.76 11.16 -2.50
CA PRO A 21 -10.15 10.05 -1.78
C PRO A 21 -9.37 9.12 -2.71
N ASP A 22 -9.82 8.97 -3.96
CA ASP A 22 -9.12 8.15 -4.96
C ASP A 22 -7.75 8.73 -5.34
N VAL A 23 -7.61 10.06 -5.42
CA VAL A 23 -6.31 10.69 -5.70
C VAL A 23 -5.36 10.42 -4.54
N ALA A 24 -5.84 10.51 -3.28
CA ALA A 24 -5.04 10.16 -2.12
C ALA A 24 -4.64 8.67 -2.08
N LEU A 25 -5.55 7.76 -2.45
CA LEU A 25 -5.28 6.32 -2.54
C LEU A 25 -4.21 6.03 -3.61
N VAL A 26 -4.34 6.59 -4.81
CA VAL A 26 -3.38 6.39 -5.91
C VAL A 26 -2.02 6.98 -5.55
N LEU A 27 -1.97 8.20 -5.01
CA LEU A 27 -0.72 8.82 -4.56
C LEU A 27 -0.05 8.01 -3.45
N THR A 28 -0.84 7.41 -2.56
CA THR A 28 -0.30 6.50 -1.53
C THR A 28 0.35 5.28 -2.16
N HIS A 29 -0.33 4.58 -3.06
CA HIS A 29 0.26 3.45 -3.77
C HIS A 29 1.54 3.84 -4.50
N LEU A 30 1.51 4.93 -5.28
CA LEU A 30 2.68 5.42 -6.02
C LEU A 30 3.85 5.77 -5.10
N SER A 31 3.58 6.41 -3.95
CA SER A 31 4.61 6.71 -2.97
C SER A 31 5.30 5.44 -2.48
N TYR A 32 4.54 4.40 -2.16
CA TYR A 32 5.09 3.14 -1.65
C TYR A 32 5.76 2.30 -2.74
N TYR A 33 5.22 2.29 -3.96
CA TYR A 33 5.88 1.64 -5.09
C TYR A 33 7.23 2.30 -5.41
N TYR A 34 7.35 3.61 -5.23
CA TYR A 34 8.61 4.31 -5.44
C TYR A 34 9.60 4.14 -4.28
N SER A 35 9.13 4.21 -3.03
CA SER A 35 10.02 4.11 -1.85
C SER A 35 10.35 2.67 -1.45
N GLY A 36 9.49 1.72 -1.80
CA GLY A 36 9.47 0.38 -1.22
C GLY A 36 9.04 0.38 0.24
N LEU A 37 9.06 -0.81 0.84
CA LEU A 37 8.81 -1.02 2.27
C LEU A 37 10.10 -0.98 3.10
N SER A 38 10.02 -0.46 4.32
CA SER A 38 11.08 -0.62 5.32
C SER A 38 11.11 -2.05 5.88
N ASP A 39 12.24 -2.46 6.44
CA ASP A 39 12.40 -3.78 7.08
C ASP A 39 11.38 -4.04 8.20
N LEU A 40 10.98 -2.98 8.90
CA LEU A 40 9.93 -3.06 9.91
C LEU A 40 8.57 -3.36 9.28
N GLN A 41 8.22 -2.68 8.18
CA GLN A 41 6.96 -2.90 7.46
C GLN A 41 6.93 -4.29 6.80
N LEU A 42 8.04 -4.74 6.23
CA LEU A 42 8.19 -6.11 5.74
C LEU A 42 8.00 -7.12 6.87
N SER A 43 8.66 -6.90 8.02
CA SER A 43 8.47 -7.76 9.21
C SER A 43 7.00 -7.82 9.63
N GLN A 44 6.27 -6.71 9.57
CA GLN A 44 4.83 -6.69 9.86
C GLN A 44 4.02 -7.53 8.87
N CYS A 45 4.30 -7.42 7.57
CA CYS A 45 3.65 -8.24 6.54
C CYS A 45 3.89 -9.73 6.78
N PHE A 46 5.14 -10.13 7.00
CA PHE A 46 5.52 -11.52 7.20
C PHE A 46 4.95 -12.11 8.50
N ASN A 47 4.99 -11.36 9.60
CA ASN A 47 4.37 -11.82 10.86
C ASN A 47 2.87 -11.96 10.71
N ARG A 48 2.18 -11.00 10.07
CA ARG A 48 0.75 -11.12 9.81
C ARG A 48 0.43 -12.31 8.92
N LEU A 49 1.20 -12.52 7.86
CA LEU A 49 1.05 -13.68 6.97
C LEU A 49 1.18 -14.99 7.75
N ASN A 50 2.11 -15.07 8.70
CA ASN A 50 2.29 -16.24 9.55
C ASN A 50 1.15 -16.43 10.59
N ASP A 51 0.66 -15.33 11.16
CA ASP A 51 -0.20 -15.37 12.35
C ASP A 51 -1.70 -15.31 12.03
N GLU A 52 -2.09 -14.61 10.96
CA GLU A 52 -3.50 -14.32 10.64
C GLU A 52 -4.04 -15.06 9.41
N GLU A 53 -3.20 -15.51 8.48
CA GLU A 53 -3.66 -16.21 7.27
C GLU A 53 -3.82 -17.71 7.52
N THR A 54 -4.95 -18.26 7.09
CA THR A 54 -5.23 -19.71 7.22
C THR A 54 -4.21 -20.57 6.49
N ASP A 55 -3.76 -20.12 5.32
CA ASP A 55 -2.65 -20.73 4.59
C ASP A 55 -1.79 -19.63 3.95
N PRO A 56 -0.55 -19.41 4.42
CA PRO A 56 0.34 -18.39 3.89
C PRO A 56 0.95 -18.76 2.53
N ARG A 57 1.03 -20.05 2.19
CA ARG A 57 1.69 -20.56 0.97
C ARG A 57 1.14 -19.94 -0.31
N PRO A 58 -0.17 -19.99 -0.62
CA PRO A 58 -0.68 -19.44 -1.89
C PRO A 58 -0.41 -17.94 -2.05
N ILE A 59 -0.42 -17.18 -0.95
CA ILE A 59 -0.12 -15.74 -0.98
C ILE A 59 1.37 -15.54 -1.24
N TYR A 60 2.22 -16.29 -0.52
CA TYR A 60 3.67 -16.22 -0.69
C TYR A 60 4.12 -16.65 -2.09
N ASP A 61 3.55 -17.73 -2.63
CA ASP A 61 3.85 -18.24 -3.98
C ASP A 61 3.52 -17.19 -5.06
N GLN A 62 2.47 -16.37 -4.86
CA GLN A 62 2.19 -15.24 -5.75
C GLN A 62 3.27 -14.15 -5.65
N TRP A 63 3.76 -13.87 -4.45
CA TRP A 63 4.84 -12.90 -4.26
C TRP A 63 6.12 -13.36 -4.95
N ILE A 64 6.45 -14.65 -4.82
CA ILE A 64 7.59 -15.29 -5.48
C ILE A 64 7.45 -15.24 -7.00
N LEU A 65 6.30 -15.66 -7.54
CA LEU A 65 6.02 -15.63 -8.98
C LEU A 65 6.16 -14.23 -9.57
N TYR A 66 5.81 -13.20 -8.80
CA TYR A 66 5.93 -11.80 -9.23
C TYR A 66 7.39 -11.32 -9.38
N GLU A 67 8.31 -11.79 -8.52
CA GLU A 67 9.74 -11.47 -8.63
C GLU A 67 10.39 -12.12 -9.86
N GLY A 68 9.80 -13.21 -10.35
CA GLY A 68 10.36 -14.03 -11.41
C GLY A 68 11.28 -15.13 -10.86
N GLU A 69 11.57 -16.11 -11.72
CA GLU A 69 12.39 -17.26 -11.34
C GLU A 69 13.91 -16.98 -11.46
N ASP A 70 14.30 -15.92 -12.17
CA ASP A 70 15.70 -15.58 -12.38
C ASP A 70 16.33 -15.02 -11.08
N ASP A 71 17.41 -15.65 -10.62
CA ASP A 71 18.24 -15.24 -9.46
C ASP A 71 17.57 -15.29 -8.06
N LEU A 72 16.45 -16.01 -7.92
CA LEU A 72 15.81 -16.14 -6.61
C LEU A 72 16.58 -17.13 -5.70
N PRO A 73 16.96 -16.73 -4.47
CA PRO A 73 17.67 -17.63 -3.58
C PRO A 73 16.77 -18.77 -3.09
N THR A 74 17.27 -20.01 -3.19
CA THR A 74 16.54 -21.24 -2.81
C THR A 74 16.05 -21.23 -1.35
N CYS A 75 16.71 -20.46 -0.47
CA CYS A 75 16.31 -20.35 0.93
C CYS A 75 15.01 -19.56 1.15
N ILE A 76 14.54 -18.80 0.16
CA ILE A 76 13.29 -18.05 0.22
C ILE A 76 12.31 -18.46 -0.87
N GLU A 77 12.63 -19.45 -1.70
CA GLU A 77 11.77 -19.88 -2.83
C GLU A 77 10.39 -20.38 -2.36
N GLN A 78 10.34 -20.99 -1.18
CA GLN A 78 9.11 -21.55 -0.60
C GLN A 78 8.89 -21.01 0.81
N TRP A 79 7.62 -20.85 1.18
CA TRP A 79 7.24 -20.39 2.52
C TRP A 79 7.89 -21.21 3.64
N ASN A 80 7.98 -22.53 3.48
CA ASN A 80 8.58 -23.42 4.48
C ASN A 80 10.08 -23.17 4.72
N GLY A 81 10.78 -22.55 3.77
CA GLY A 81 12.18 -22.16 3.91
C GLY A 81 12.37 -20.83 4.65
N VAL A 82 11.31 -20.03 4.78
CA VAL A 82 11.36 -18.71 5.42
C VAL A 82 11.42 -18.85 6.93
N ASN A 83 12.47 -18.31 7.54
CA ASN A 83 12.65 -18.23 8.98
C ASN A 83 12.70 -16.77 9.44
N LEU A 84 11.58 -16.29 9.97
CA LEU A 84 11.45 -14.89 10.43
C LEU A 84 12.34 -14.54 11.64
N LYS A 85 12.92 -15.53 12.32
CA LYS A 85 13.85 -15.32 13.42
C LYS A 85 15.30 -15.23 12.95
N ASP A 86 15.60 -15.70 11.75
CA ASP A 86 16.93 -15.62 11.17
C ASP A 86 17.19 -14.18 10.68
N PHE A 87 18.14 -13.51 11.32
CA PHE A 87 18.50 -12.14 10.95
C PHE A 87 19.25 -12.09 9.61
N GLU A 88 20.12 -13.07 9.36
CA GLU A 88 20.96 -13.14 8.17
C GLU A 88 20.10 -13.42 6.94
N GLN A 89 19.17 -14.38 7.03
CA GLN A 89 18.24 -14.67 5.95
C GLN A 89 17.37 -13.45 5.62
N ARG A 90 16.84 -12.77 6.65
CA ARG A 90 16.01 -11.58 6.47
C ARG A 90 16.77 -10.44 5.82
N SER A 91 17.94 -10.10 6.34
CA SER A 91 18.71 -8.94 5.89
C SER A 91 19.35 -9.14 4.53
N ARG A 92 19.77 -10.37 4.17
CA ARG A 92 20.50 -10.62 2.91
C ARG A 92 19.62 -11.07 1.76
N TYR A 93 18.53 -11.78 2.03
CA TYR A 93 17.72 -12.41 0.99
C TYR A 93 16.28 -11.92 1.04
N LEU A 94 15.58 -12.17 2.15
CA LEU A 94 14.13 -11.97 2.21
C LEU A 94 13.72 -10.49 2.01
N PHE A 95 14.27 -9.57 2.79
CA PHE A 95 13.85 -8.17 2.73
C PHE A 95 14.31 -7.46 1.46
N PRO A 96 15.55 -7.65 0.97
CA PRO A 96 15.95 -7.08 -0.31
C PRO A 96 15.06 -7.52 -1.48
N THR A 97 14.69 -8.80 -1.55
CA THR A 97 13.81 -9.33 -2.59
C THR A 97 12.41 -8.70 -2.51
N PHE A 98 11.79 -8.65 -1.33
CA PHE A 98 10.39 -8.22 -1.23
C PHE A 98 10.18 -6.71 -1.04
N ARG A 99 11.24 -5.91 -0.94
CA ARG A 99 11.15 -4.46 -0.65
C ARG A 99 10.34 -3.68 -1.67
N TYR A 100 10.47 -4.02 -2.94
CA TYR A 100 9.79 -3.35 -4.05
C TYR A 100 8.73 -4.24 -4.71
N ASN A 101 8.46 -5.42 -4.14
CA ASN A 101 7.43 -6.31 -4.63
C ASN A 101 6.05 -5.65 -4.48
N MET A 102 5.39 -5.38 -5.62
CA MET A 102 4.13 -4.65 -5.63
C MET A 102 3.02 -5.42 -4.88
N LEU A 103 3.04 -6.75 -4.88
CA LEU A 103 2.05 -7.55 -4.17
C LEU A 103 2.23 -7.45 -2.65
N VAL A 104 3.47 -7.45 -2.16
CA VAL A 104 3.77 -7.24 -0.73
C VAL A 104 3.41 -5.82 -0.30
N ILE A 105 3.70 -4.82 -1.14
CA ILE A 105 3.29 -3.43 -0.90
C ILE A 105 1.78 -3.32 -0.81
N ASN A 106 1.04 -3.93 -1.75
CA ASN A 106 -0.42 -3.92 -1.72
C ASN A 106 -0.98 -4.62 -0.48
N TYR A 107 -0.39 -5.74 -0.09
CA TYR A 107 -0.72 -6.42 1.15
C TYR A 107 -0.51 -5.50 2.37
N PHE A 108 0.64 -4.81 2.44
CA PHE A 108 0.91 -3.85 3.51
C PHE A 108 -0.16 -2.74 3.58
N LEU A 109 -0.45 -2.12 2.43
CA LEU A 109 -1.41 -1.01 2.36
C LEU A 109 -2.81 -1.45 2.76
N ASN A 110 -3.27 -2.60 2.26
CA ASN A 110 -4.61 -3.13 2.54
C ASN A 110 -4.83 -3.56 3.99
N HIS A 111 -3.77 -3.98 4.69
CA HIS A 111 -3.90 -4.49 6.06
C HIS A 111 -3.49 -3.50 7.15
N PHE A 112 -2.58 -2.56 6.86
CA PHE A 112 -2.01 -1.67 7.87
C PHE A 112 -2.32 -0.19 7.66
N VAL A 113 -2.48 0.25 6.40
CA VAL A 113 -2.69 1.67 6.07
C VAL A 113 -4.17 1.98 5.88
N PHE A 114 -4.82 1.32 4.91
CA PHE A 114 -6.20 1.64 4.56
C PHE A 114 -7.25 1.30 5.62
N PRO A 115 -7.13 0.23 6.43
CA PRO A 115 -8.10 -0.01 7.50
C PRO A 115 -8.09 1.09 8.58
N ARG A 116 -6.99 1.83 8.72
CA ARG A 116 -6.90 3.00 9.61
C ARG A 116 -7.62 4.20 8.98
N GLU A 117 -7.40 4.43 7.69
CA GLU A 117 -8.05 5.50 6.93
C GLU A 117 -9.57 5.27 6.72
N ALA A 118 -10.00 4.04 6.47
CA ALA A 118 -11.41 3.67 6.27
C ALA A 118 -12.28 3.92 7.51
N LYS A 119 -11.69 3.81 8.71
CA LYS A 119 -12.36 4.19 9.97
C LYS A 119 -12.54 5.71 10.12
N GLN A 120 -11.75 6.51 9.40
CA GLN A 120 -11.81 7.97 9.43
C GLN A 120 -12.80 8.53 8.40
N PHE A 121 -13.27 7.73 7.44
CA PHE A 121 -14.24 8.11 6.41
C PHE A 121 -15.52 7.23 6.28
N PRO A 122 -16.13 6.70 7.35
CA PRO A 122 -17.36 5.90 7.20
C PRO A 122 -18.57 6.69 6.66
N PHE A 123 -18.53 8.03 6.70
CA PHE A 123 -19.67 8.89 6.36
C PHE A 123 -19.58 9.62 5.02
N LYS A 124 -18.54 9.42 4.20
CA LYS A 124 -18.38 10.17 2.93
C LYS A 124 -18.59 9.36 1.64
N LEU A 125 -18.89 8.08 1.74
CA LEU A 125 -19.30 7.27 0.57
C LEU A 125 -20.80 7.34 0.29
N VAL A 126 -21.58 8.06 1.08
CA VAL A 126 -22.99 8.38 0.76
C VAL A 126 -23.08 9.86 0.39
N SER A 127 -22.50 10.24 -0.75
CA SER A 127 -22.94 11.45 -1.43
C SER A 127 -23.64 11.00 -2.71
N SER A 128 -24.97 11.13 -2.65
CA SER A 128 -25.95 10.81 -3.67
C SER A 128 -25.49 11.20 -5.09
N ALA A 129 -25.33 10.20 -5.96
CA ALA A 129 -25.92 10.26 -7.29
C ALA A 129 -27.16 9.37 -7.14
N TRP A 130 -28.37 9.89 -6.98
CA TRP A 130 -29.18 10.56 -7.98
C TRP A 130 -30.34 11.30 -7.27
N ASP A 131 -30.78 12.43 -7.84
CA ASP A 131 -32.23 12.73 -7.93
C ASP A 131 -32.80 11.83 -9.03
#